data_AF-A0A356K731-F1
#
_entry.id   AF-A0A356K731-F1
#
_cell.length_a   1.000
_cell.length_b   1.000
_cell.length_c   1.000
_cell.angle_alpha   90.00
_cell.angle_beta   90.00
_cell.angle_gamma   90.00
#
_symmetry.space_group_name_H-M   'P 1'
#
loop_
_entity.id
_entity.type
_entity.pdbx_description
1 polymer ?
#
loop_
_entity_poly.entity_id
_entity_poly.type
_entity_poly.pdbx_seq_one_letter_code
_entity_poly.pdbx_strand_id
1 'polypeptide(L)'
;VFNRSEIVAQAEAQGVTVSEGDVVLFHTGWQTLAGHDNTRFMSGQPGLGVEGAEYLASLGVVAVGADTWGLEVVPFEDESMQFPVHPILLAKNGVYILENMNVGELALDEAWEFLFVLGQARFEGAVQGIINPVAIR
;
A
#
# COMPACT_ATOMS: atom_id res chain seq x y z
N VAL A 1 -9.13 -8.53 -2.46
CA VAL A 1 -9.06 -7.10 -2.83
C VAL A 1 -9.57 -6.28 -1.67
N PHE A 2 -9.03 -5.10 -1.44
CA PHE A 2 -9.57 -4.15 -0.47
C PHE A 2 -9.97 -2.88 -1.21
N ASN A 3 -11.28 -2.65 -1.28
CA ASN A 3 -11.91 -1.46 -1.82
C ASN A 3 -12.42 -0.58 -0.68
N ARG A 4 -13.17 0.48 -1.01
CA ARG A 4 -13.65 1.47 -0.04
C ARG A 4 -14.33 0.84 1.17
N SER A 5 -15.20 -0.16 0.96
CA SER A 5 -15.90 -0.85 2.05
C SER A 5 -14.95 -1.52 3.04
N GLU A 6 -13.95 -2.26 2.55
CA GLU A 6 -12.99 -2.96 3.41
C GLU A 6 -12.08 -1.98 4.14
N ILE A 7 -11.66 -0.90 3.46
CA ILE A 7 -10.80 0.13 4.06
C ILE A 7 -11.54 0.85 5.19
N VAL A 8 -12.79 1.28 4.94
CA VAL A 8 -13.60 1.96 5.97
C VAL A 8 -13.87 1.04 7.15
N ALA A 9 -14.30 -0.20 6.89
CA ALA A 9 -14.59 -1.15 7.97
C ALA A 9 -13.35 -1.46 8.82
N GLN A 10 -12.18 -1.59 8.19
CA GLN A 10 -10.93 -1.86 8.91
C GLN A 10 -10.47 -0.65 9.72
N ALA A 11 -10.57 0.57 9.17
CA ALA A 11 -10.25 1.79 9.89
C ALA A 11 -11.16 1.97 11.12
N GLU A 12 -12.47 1.71 10.98
CA GLU A 12 -13.42 1.72 12.10
C GLU A 12 -13.06 0.68 13.17
N ALA A 13 -12.72 -0.55 12.77
CA ALA A 13 -12.34 -1.62 13.70
C ALA A 13 -11.05 -1.31 14.47
N GLN A 14 -10.10 -0.60 13.83
CA GLN A 14 -8.83 -0.16 14.43
C GLN A 14 -8.98 1.15 15.23
N GLY A 15 -10.12 1.84 15.11
CA GLY A 15 -10.36 3.12 15.77
C GLY A 15 -9.55 4.28 15.18
N VAL A 16 -9.14 4.19 13.91
CA VAL A 16 -8.32 5.21 13.23
C VAL A 16 -9.14 5.99 12.20
N THR A 17 -8.71 7.20 11.88
CA THR A 17 -9.31 8.02 10.81
C THR A 17 -8.25 8.40 9.80
N VAL A 18 -8.43 7.98 8.55
CA VAL A 18 -7.54 8.38 7.45
C VAL A 18 -7.87 9.82 7.04
N SER A 19 -6.84 10.66 7.03
CA SER A 19 -6.92 12.11 6.80
C SER A 19 -5.96 12.56 5.69
N GLU A 20 -6.16 13.80 5.22
CA GLU A 20 -5.25 14.44 4.28
C GLU A 20 -3.82 14.48 4.85
N GLY A 21 -2.83 14.12 4.04
CA GLY A 21 -1.43 14.08 4.46
C GLY A 21 -0.95 12.71 4.93
N ASP A 22 -1.85 11.76 5.21
CA ASP A 22 -1.47 10.46 5.78
C ASP A 22 -0.75 9.55 4.77
N VAL A 23 0.02 8.61 5.32
CA VAL A 23 0.53 7.44 4.60
C VAL A 23 -0.28 6.23 5.07
N VAL A 24 -0.94 5.55 4.14
CA VAL A 24 -1.76 4.36 4.46
C VAL A 24 -0.98 3.10 4.11
N LEU A 25 -0.79 2.22 5.08
CA LEU A 25 -0.06 0.96 4.91
C LEU A 25 -0.97 -0.25 5.16
N PHE A 26 -0.99 -1.18 4.21
CA PHE A 26 -1.74 -2.43 4.31
C PHE A 26 -0.84 -3.60 4.66
N HIS A 27 -1.28 -4.41 5.62
CA HIS A 27 -0.66 -5.69 5.93
C HIS A 27 -1.54 -6.84 5.42
N THR A 28 -1.00 -7.68 4.56
CA THR A 28 -1.68 -8.83 3.95
C THR A 28 -1.03 -10.17 4.32
N GLY A 29 0.20 -10.13 4.86
CA GLY A 29 1.03 -11.29 5.10
C GLY A 29 1.72 -11.85 3.86
N TRP A 30 1.56 -11.23 2.67
CA TRP A 30 2.04 -11.80 1.41
C TRP A 30 3.56 -11.97 1.35
N GLN A 31 4.30 -11.04 1.95
CA GLN A 31 5.76 -11.11 2.05
C GLN A 31 6.28 -12.37 2.78
N THR A 32 5.47 -13.04 3.60
CA THR A 32 5.88 -14.28 4.28
C THR A 32 6.14 -15.44 3.31
N LEU A 33 5.64 -15.36 2.07
CA LEU A 33 5.87 -16.36 1.03
C LEU A 33 7.24 -16.20 0.36
N ALA A 34 7.83 -15.00 0.38
CA ALA A 34 9.09 -14.73 -0.29
C ALA A 34 10.22 -15.59 0.32
N GLY A 35 10.93 -16.34 -0.52
CA GLY A 35 11.98 -17.27 -0.10
C GLY A 35 11.48 -18.62 0.42
N HIS A 36 10.17 -18.78 0.64
CA HIS A 36 9.56 -20.01 1.14
C HIS A 36 8.69 -20.72 0.09
N ASP A 37 7.82 -19.98 -0.60
CA ASP A 37 6.98 -20.45 -1.70
C ASP A 37 6.95 -19.41 -2.82
N ASN A 38 8.07 -19.32 -3.54
CA ASN A 38 8.27 -18.33 -4.59
C ASN A 38 7.28 -18.48 -5.76
N THR A 39 6.84 -19.72 -6.04
CA THR A 39 5.86 -19.97 -7.10
C THR A 39 4.54 -19.32 -6.76
N ARG A 40 4.05 -19.50 -5.53
CA ARG A 40 2.82 -18.86 -5.08
C ARG A 40 2.97 -17.35 -4.97
N PHE A 41 4.09 -16.87 -4.42
CA PHE A 41 4.38 -15.43 -4.31
C PHE A 41 4.28 -14.72 -5.66
N MET A 42 4.74 -15.36 -6.74
CA MET A 42 4.71 -14.82 -8.10
C MET A 42 3.41 -15.08 -8.88
N SER A 43 2.50 -15.91 -8.36
CA SER A 43 1.26 -16.27 -9.06
C SER A 43 0.17 -15.20 -9.03
N GLY A 44 0.34 -14.16 -8.21
CA GLY A 44 -0.62 -13.10 -7.95
C GLY A 44 -0.34 -12.44 -6.60
N GLN A 45 -1.31 -11.68 -6.08
CA GLN A 45 -1.29 -11.13 -4.72
C GLN A 45 -2.66 -10.55 -4.32
N PRO A 46 -3.02 -10.55 -3.02
CA PRO A 46 -4.03 -9.63 -2.52
C PRO A 46 -3.54 -8.19 -2.71
N GLY A 47 -4.46 -7.24 -2.79
CA GLY A 47 -4.06 -5.85 -2.96
C GLY A 47 -5.23 -4.88 -3.05
N LEU A 48 -4.87 -3.61 -3.22
CA LEU A 48 -5.79 -2.48 -3.40
C LEU A 48 -6.57 -2.64 -4.70
N GLY A 49 -7.88 -2.36 -4.65
CA GLY A 49 -8.71 -2.27 -5.85
C GLY A 49 -8.85 -0.84 -6.36
N VAL A 50 -9.49 -0.69 -7.52
CA VAL A 50 -9.69 0.60 -8.20
C VAL A 50 -10.50 1.56 -7.32
N GLU A 51 -11.62 1.10 -6.77
CA GLU A 51 -12.47 1.93 -5.91
C GLU A 51 -11.73 2.32 -4.62
N GLY A 52 -10.93 1.40 -4.06
CA GLY A 52 -10.09 1.68 -2.90
C GLY A 52 -9.05 2.76 -3.17
N ALA A 53 -8.39 2.71 -4.33
CA ALA A 53 -7.41 3.70 -4.75
C ALA A 53 -8.04 5.08 -4.97
N GLU A 54 -9.21 5.14 -5.64
CA GLU A 54 -9.96 6.39 -5.83
C GLU A 54 -10.41 6.98 -4.49
N TYR A 55 -10.89 6.14 -3.58
CA TYR A 55 -11.28 6.55 -2.25
C TYR A 55 -10.11 7.16 -1.47
N LEU A 56 -8.99 6.46 -1.35
CA LEU A 56 -7.81 6.97 -0.63
C LEU A 56 -7.27 8.25 -1.27
N ALA A 57 -7.20 8.31 -2.60
CA ALA A 57 -6.78 9.52 -3.31
C ALA A 57 -7.74 10.70 -3.02
N SER A 58 -9.04 10.46 -2.94
CA SER A 58 -10.03 11.49 -2.62
C SER A 58 -9.89 12.07 -1.21
N LEU A 59 -9.24 11.34 -0.28
CA LEU A 59 -8.93 11.81 1.07
C LEU A 59 -7.65 12.66 1.12
N GLY A 60 -6.87 12.73 0.03
CA GLY A 60 -5.62 13.50 0.00
C GLY A 60 -4.45 12.83 0.72
N VAL A 61 -4.41 11.50 0.79
CA VAL A 61 -3.24 10.76 1.31
C VAL A 61 -2.00 11.00 0.44
N VAL A 62 -0.81 11.04 1.02
CA VAL A 62 0.43 11.32 0.27
C VAL A 62 1.05 10.06 -0.31
N ALA A 63 0.84 8.92 0.33
CA ALA A 63 1.32 7.63 -0.16
C ALA A 63 0.42 6.48 0.31
N VAL A 64 0.40 5.41 -0.49
CA VAL A 64 -0.24 4.15 -0.14
C VAL A 64 0.76 3.03 -0.32
N GLY A 65 0.83 2.14 0.67
CA GLY A 65 1.77 1.03 0.65
C GLY A 65 1.18 -0.29 1.11
N ALA A 66 1.87 -1.37 0.77
CA ALA A 66 1.53 -2.71 1.22
C ALA A 66 2.76 -3.60 1.34
N ASP A 67 2.63 -4.69 2.08
CA ASP A 67 3.58 -5.81 2.10
C ASP A 67 3.42 -6.76 0.89
N THR A 68 3.01 -6.20 -0.25
CA THR A 68 2.82 -6.90 -1.52
C THR A 68 3.75 -6.28 -2.56
N TRP A 69 4.06 -7.00 -3.64
CA TRP A 69 5.07 -6.59 -4.62
C TRP A 69 4.57 -5.62 -5.69
N GLY A 70 3.25 -5.39 -5.75
CA GLY A 70 2.65 -4.48 -6.74
C GLY A 70 1.54 -3.59 -6.20
N LEU A 71 1.34 -3.52 -4.88
CA LEU A 71 0.27 -2.82 -4.15
C LEU A 71 -1.17 -3.27 -4.46
N GLU A 72 -1.55 -3.30 -5.73
CA GLU A 72 -2.87 -3.66 -6.22
C GLU A 72 -3.08 -5.16 -6.37
N VAL A 73 -4.35 -5.57 -6.38
CA VAL A 73 -4.72 -6.98 -6.46
C VAL A 73 -4.31 -7.58 -7.81
N VAL A 74 -3.78 -8.80 -7.77
CA VAL A 74 -3.46 -9.60 -8.95
C VAL A 74 -4.06 -11.00 -8.76
N PRO A 75 -4.97 -11.47 -9.63
CA PRO A 75 -5.42 -10.83 -10.89
C PRO A 75 -6.20 -9.53 -10.66
N PHE A 76 -6.14 -8.64 -11.65
CA PHE A 76 -6.81 -7.34 -11.62
C PHE A 76 -8.34 -7.51 -11.65
N GLU A 77 -9.06 -6.54 -11.09
CA GLU A 77 -10.54 -6.57 -11.06
C GLU A 77 -11.16 -6.53 -12.47
N ASP A 78 -10.50 -5.83 -13.40
CA ASP A 78 -10.78 -5.87 -14.84
C ASP A 78 -9.60 -6.53 -15.56
N GLU A 79 -9.83 -7.73 -16.09
CA GLU A 79 -8.81 -8.53 -16.78
C GLU A 79 -8.29 -7.88 -18.08
N SER A 80 -9.00 -6.89 -18.62
CA SER A 80 -8.55 -6.15 -19.81
C SER A 80 -7.54 -5.04 -19.51
N MET A 81 -7.38 -4.71 -18.23
CA MET A 81 -6.51 -3.65 -17.74
C MET A 81 -5.24 -4.22 -17.13
N GLN A 82 -4.17 -3.41 -17.13
CA GLN A 82 -2.92 -3.74 -16.44
C GLN A 82 -2.58 -2.65 -15.47
N PHE A 83 -2.40 -3.03 -14.21
CA PHE A 83 -2.08 -2.13 -13.11
C PHE A 83 -2.96 -0.88 -13.03
N PRO A 84 -4.31 -0.97 -13.09
CA PRO A 84 -5.19 0.20 -13.11
C PRO A 84 -5.08 1.11 -11.88
N VAL A 85 -4.61 0.61 -10.72
CA VAL A 85 -4.43 1.43 -9.50
C VAL A 85 -3.24 2.39 -9.66
N HIS A 86 -2.16 1.95 -10.32
CA HIS A 86 -0.96 2.78 -10.53
C HIS A 86 -1.24 4.16 -11.16
N PRO A 87 -1.89 4.28 -12.34
CA PRO A 87 -2.16 5.58 -12.93
C PRO A 87 -3.17 6.40 -12.12
N ILE A 88 -4.05 5.76 -11.33
CA ILE A 88 -4.96 6.46 -10.43
C ILE A 88 -4.16 7.16 -9.34
N LEU A 89 -3.29 6.44 -8.62
CA LEU A 89 -2.51 7.01 -7.54
C LEU A 89 -1.45 7.98 -8.08
N LEU A 90 -0.55 7.50 -8.95
CA LEU A 90 0.63 8.26 -9.39
C LEU A 90 0.26 9.41 -10.34
N ALA A 91 -0.28 9.07 -11.51
CA ALA A 91 -0.40 10.04 -12.61
C ALA A 91 -1.57 11.01 -12.44
N LYS A 92 -2.70 10.53 -11.92
CA LYS A 92 -3.91 11.36 -11.77
C LYS A 92 -3.93 12.16 -10.46
N ASN A 93 -3.38 11.61 -9.38
CA ASN A 93 -3.53 12.19 -8.04
C ASN A 93 -2.20 12.52 -7.34
N GLY A 94 -1.04 12.15 -7.90
CA GLY A 94 0.26 12.44 -7.29
C GLY A 94 0.54 11.70 -5.97
N VAL A 95 -0.19 10.61 -5.72
CA VAL A 95 -0.05 9.76 -4.53
C VAL A 95 1.03 8.70 -4.78
N TYR A 96 2.04 8.64 -3.92
CA TYR A 96 3.15 7.69 -4.06
C TYR A 96 2.72 6.26 -3.73
N ILE A 97 3.39 5.28 -4.35
CA ILE A 97 3.21 3.85 -4.10
C ILE A 97 4.42 3.32 -3.34
N LEU A 98 4.17 2.53 -2.28
CA LEU A 98 5.20 1.87 -1.48
C LEU A 98 4.99 0.35 -1.49
N GLU A 99 5.90 -0.38 -2.12
CA GLU A 99 5.80 -1.84 -2.28
C GLU A 99 6.76 -2.57 -1.36
N ASN A 100 6.47 -3.84 -1.08
CA ASN A 100 7.31 -4.72 -0.27
C ASN A 100 7.60 -4.16 1.13
N MET A 101 6.63 -3.43 1.69
CA MET A 101 6.76 -2.80 2.99
C MET A 101 6.80 -3.86 4.10
N ASN A 102 7.78 -3.77 5.01
CA ASN A 102 7.84 -4.65 6.17
C ASN A 102 6.99 -4.09 7.31
N VAL A 103 5.69 -4.38 7.30
CA VAL A 103 4.70 -3.84 8.27
C VAL A 103 4.13 -4.88 9.22
N GLY A 104 4.60 -6.14 9.16
CA GLY A 104 4.06 -7.23 9.97
C GLY A 104 4.20 -7.00 11.48
N GLU A 105 5.36 -6.55 11.93
CA GLU A 105 5.59 -6.25 13.36
C GLU A 105 4.71 -5.10 13.87
N LEU A 106 4.42 -4.09 13.03
CA LEU A 106 3.48 -3.00 13.38
C LEU A 106 2.06 -3.54 13.55
N ALA A 107 1.64 -4.44 12.66
CA ALA A 107 0.33 -5.07 12.73
C ALA A 107 0.20 -5.97 13.98
N LEU A 108 1.25 -6.71 14.34
CA LEU A 108 1.28 -7.53 15.56
C LEU A 108 1.25 -6.69 16.84
N ASP A 109 1.88 -5.52 16.84
CA ASP A 109 1.90 -4.59 17.97
C ASP A 109 0.63 -3.72 18.06
N GLU A 110 -0.32 -3.88 17.12
CA GLU A 110 -1.51 -3.03 17.00
C GLU A 110 -1.17 -1.53 16.89
N ALA A 111 -0.04 -1.21 16.25
CA ALA A 111 0.40 0.16 16.01
C ALA A 111 -0.32 0.73 14.78
N TRP A 112 -1.56 1.18 14.96
CA TRP A 112 -2.40 1.67 13.86
C TRP A 112 -2.15 3.12 13.45
N GLU A 113 -1.66 3.94 14.38
CA GLU A 113 -1.21 5.32 14.14
C GLU A 113 0.20 5.50 14.68
N PHE A 114 1.08 6.09 13.88
CA PHE A 114 2.48 6.29 14.22
C PHE A 114 3.09 7.39 13.34
N LEU A 115 4.21 7.97 13.80
CA LEU A 115 5.00 8.87 12.97
C LEU A 115 5.75 8.07 11.90
N PHE A 116 5.40 8.31 10.64
CA PHE A 116 6.09 7.72 9.49
C PHE A 116 7.24 8.64 9.02
N VAL A 117 8.46 8.12 9.03
CA VAL A 117 9.65 8.83 8.58
C VAL A 117 10.24 8.12 7.36
N LEU A 118 10.18 8.76 6.20
CA LEU A 118 10.81 8.28 4.98
C LEU A 118 11.91 9.23 4.54
N GLY A 119 13.15 8.83 4.73
CA GLY A 119 14.31 9.44 4.10
C GLY A 119 14.57 8.78 2.74
N GLN A 120 14.73 9.59 1.69
CA GLN A 120 15.15 9.11 0.38
C GLN A 120 16.51 9.69 0.00
N ALA A 121 17.26 8.94 -0.81
CA ALA A 121 18.47 9.44 -1.43
C ALA A 121 18.11 10.31 -2.64
N ARG A 122 18.75 11.48 -2.72
CA ARG A 122 18.50 12.45 -3.79
C ARG A 122 19.14 11.97 -5.09
N PHE A 123 18.33 11.36 -5.96
CA PHE A 123 18.71 10.96 -7.31
C PHE A 123 18.19 11.95 -8.34
N GLU A 124 18.94 12.13 -9.43
CA GLU A 124 18.49 12.86 -10.61
C GLU A 124 17.90 11.88 -11.64
N GLY A 125 16.69 12.14 -12.13
CA GLY A 125 16.04 11.33 -13.18
C GLY A 125 15.54 9.95 -12.76
N ALA A 126 15.65 9.57 -11.47
CA ALA A 126 15.10 8.31 -10.98
C ALA A 126 13.56 8.34 -10.90
N VAL A 127 12.93 7.23 -11.28
CA VAL A 127 11.47 7.05 -11.23
C VAL A 127 11.01 6.20 -10.03
N GLN A 128 11.96 5.58 -9.34
CA GLN A 128 11.76 4.77 -8.13
C GLN A 128 13.10 4.67 -7.37
N GLY A 129 13.04 4.26 -6.10
CA GLY A 129 14.22 4.05 -5.27
C GLY A 129 13.93 3.11 -4.12
N ILE A 130 14.97 2.43 -3.64
CA ILE A 130 14.89 1.64 -2.42
C ILE A 130 14.90 2.60 -1.22
N ILE A 131 13.94 2.40 -0.33
CA ILE A 131 13.72 3.20 0.86
C ILE A 131 13.87 2.32 2.11
N ASN A 132 14.13 2.96 3.25
CA ASN A 132 14.08 2.32 4.56
C ASN A 132 13.27 3.21 5.53
N PRO A 133 11.93 3.20 5.41
CA PRO A 133 11.09 4.01 6.25
C PRO A 133 11.09 3.50 7.69
N VAL A 134 10.95 4.41 8.64
CA VAL A 134 10.92 4.13 10.08
C VAL A 134 9.57 4.57 10.62
N ALA A 135 8.91 3.69 11.36
CA ALA A 135 7.74 4.01 12.18
C ALA A 135 8.19 4.30 13.62
N ILE A 136 7.64 5.36 14.22
CA ILE A 136 7.89 5.74 15.61
C ILE A 136 6.53 5.85 16.32
N ARG A 137 6.36 5.09 17.39
CA ARG A 137 5.17 5.04 18.25
C ARG A 137 5.56 5.25 19.70
#